data_AF-A0AA38W0N4-F1
#
_entry.id   AF-A0AA38W0N4-F1
#
_cell.length_a   1.000
_cell.length_b   1.000
_cell.length_c   1.000
_cell.angle_alpha   90.00
_cell.angle_beta   90.00
_cell.angle_gamma   90.00
#
_symmetry.space_group_name_H-M   'P 1'
#
loop_
_entity.id
_entity.type
_entity.pdbx_description
1 polymer ?
#
loop_
_entity_poly.entity_id
_entity_poly.type
_entity_poly.pdbx_seq_one_letter_code
_entity_poly.pdbx_strand_id
1 'polypeptide(L)'
;MACKAISAGGGRTSHLSSRWCSATAAPKPRLVRLVSTSRCLRAQDVESPKTTPTEHRLPQTLTEKIIQRYAVGLSPGKRVRSGDYISIEPAAILTHDNSFPVATKFLSMGATKIHRPEQLVIALDHDVQNTSEANLKKYQSIEAFAKKHGVTSWYPAGRGIGHQIMVEEGHA
;
A
#
# COMPACT_ATOMS: atom_id res chain seq x y z
N MET A 1 38.29 -1.90 29.25
CA MET A 1 38.90 -2.85 30.22
C MET A 1 37.76 -3.70 30.78
N ALA A 2 37.57 -4.92 30.28
CA ALA A 2 38.13 -6.20 30.77
C ALA A 2 37.52 -6.61 32.13
N CYS A 3 36.98 -7.80 32.41
CA CYS A 3 37.11 -9.19 31.91
C CYS A 3 35.78 -9.94 32.21
N LYS A 4 35.25 -10.87 31.38
CA LYS A 4 35.59 -12.33 31.27
C LYS A 4 35.54 -13.06 32.64
N ALA A 5 34.93 -14.25 32.82
CA ALA A 5 34.94 -15.43 31.95
C ALA A 5 34.16 -16.66 32.53
N ILE A 6 33.91 -17.67 31.66
CA ILE A 6 34.01 -19.16 31.89
C ILE A 6 32.82 -19.87 32.62
N SER A 7 32.31 -21.08 32.32
CA SER A 7 32.49 -22.23 31.37
C SER A 7 31.24 -23.14 31.55
N ALA A 8 30.64 -23.80 30.56
CA ALA A 8 31.00 -24.99 29.76
C ALA A 8 30.34 -26.32 30.21
N GLY A 9 29.96 -27.13 29.20
CA GLY A 9 29.56 -28.54 29.28
C GLY A 9 28.05 -28.74 29.05
N GLY A 10 27.53 -29.40 28.01
CA GLY A 10 28.07 -30.37 27.07
C GLY A 10 27.23 -31.66 27.14
N GLY A 11 26.53 -32.05 26.07
CA GLY A 11 25.98 -33.42 25.97
C GLY A 11 24.68 -33.64 25.16
N ARG A 12 24.86 -33.99 23.88
CA ARG A 12 24.22 -35.09 23.10
C ARG A 12 22.68 -35.20 22.94
N THR A 13 22.26 -34.97 21.68
CA THR A 13 21.49 -35.86 20.76
C THR A 13 20.29 -36.68 21.28
N SER A 14 19.13 -36.48 20.66
CA SER A 14 18.42 -37.54 19.89
C SER A 14 17.18 -36.98 19.15
N HIS A 15 16.98 -37.49 17.93
CA HIS A 15 15.76 -37.35 17.14
C HIS A 15 14.57 -38.04 17.82
N LEU A 16 13.37 -37.48 17.67
CA LEU A 16 12.14 -38.27 17.54
C LEU A 16 11.10 -37.55 16.68
N SER A 17 10.89 -38.13 15.51
CA SER A 17 9.74 -37.96 14.63
C SER A 17 8.65 -38.94 15.06
N SER A 18 7.40 -38.50 15.11
CA SER A 18 6.21 -39.36 15.12
C SER A 18 5.09 -38.60 14.37
N ARG A 19 4.92 -38.81 13.06
CA ARG A 19 4.13 -39.89 12.44
C ARG A 19 2.92 -40.30 13.30
N TRP A 20 1.77 -39.72 12.98
CA TRP A 20 0.47 -40.30 13.25
C TRP A 20 0.05 -41.16 12.04
N CYS A 21 -0.27 -42.42 12.29
CA CYS A 21 -0.72 -43.41 11.31
C CYS A 21 -2.25 -43.56 11.33
N SER A 22 -2.81 -43.73 10.11
CA SER A 22 -3.88 -44.65 9.66
C SER A 22 -5.28 -44.58 10.31
N ALA A 23 -6.36 -44.24 9.59
CA ALA A 23 -7.10 -44.94 8.51
C ALA A 23 -8.40 -45.56 9.05
N THR A 24 -9.58 -45.23 8.51
CA THR A 24 -10.54 -46.08 7.73
C THR A 24 -11.92 -45.38 7.83
N ALA A 25 -12.94 -45.46 6.97
CA ALA A 25 -13.26 -46.17 5.72
C ALA A 25 -14.34 -45.35 4.96
N ALA A 26 -14.41 -45.46 3.64
CA ALA A 26 -15.43 -44.82 2.78
C ALA A 26 -16.67 -45.72 2.60
N PRO A 27 -17.90 -45.17 2.58
CA PRO A 27 -19.11 -45.96 2.33
C PRO A 27 -19.39 -46.19 0.83
N LYS A 28 -19.90 -47.38 0.51
CA LYS A 28 -20.21 -47.89 -0.84
C LYS A 28 -21.44 -47.19 -1.47
N PRO A 29 -21.49 -47.06 -2.82
CA PRO A 29 -22.64 -46.44 -3.49
C PRO A 29 -23.82 -47.42 -3.57
N ARG A 30 -25.02 -46.89 -3.30
CA ARG A 30 -26.30 -47.62 -3.39
C ARG A 30 -26.89 -47.42 -4.78
N LEU A 31 -27.12 -48.52 -5.48
CA LEU A 31 -27.74 -48.56 -6.81
C LEU A 31 -29.22 -48.13 -6.70
N VAL A 32 -29.61 -47.04 -7.37
CA VAL A 32 -31.01 -46.60 -7.48
C VAL A 32 -31.46 -46.74 -8.92
N ARG A 33 -32.62 -47.39 -9.06
CA ARG A 33 -33.32 -47.87 -10.25
C ARG A 33 -33.68 -46.72 -11.21
N LEU A 34 -33.33 -46.87 -12.48
CA LEU A 34 -33.73 -45.97 -13.56
C LEU A 34 -35.24 -46.08 -13.80
N VAL A 35 -35.99 -45.01 -13.54
CA VAL A 35 -37.40 -44.90 -13.91
C VAL A 35 -37.48 -44.16 -15.24
N SER A 36 -37.79 -44.90 -16.31
CA SER A 36 -38.08 -44.33 -17.62
C SER A 36 -39.39 -43.55 -17.56
N THR A 37 -39.32 -42.22 -17.61
CA THR A 37 -40.47 -41.38 -17.94
C THR A 37 -40.20 -40.70 -19.27
N SER A 38 -40.90 -41.18 -20.30
CA SER A 38 -40.94 -40.55 -21.63
C SER A 38 -41.64 -39.20 -21.51
N ARG A 39 -40.87 -38.14 -21.29
CA ARG A 39 -41.36 -36.76 -21.36
C ARG A 39 -40.80 -36.14 -22.63
N CYS A 40 -41.69 -35.92 -23.59
CA CYS A 40 -41.41 -35.20 -24.83
C CYS A 40 -40.90 -33.79 -24.46
N LEU A 41 -39.59 -33.57 -24.59
CA LEU A 41 -38.97 -32.26 -24.39
C LEU A 41 -39.37 -31.38 -25.58
N ARG A 42 -40.33 -30.48 -25.37
CA ARG A 42 -40.43 -29.29 -26.19
C ARG A 42 -39.11 -28.53 -26.04
N ALA A 43 -38.46 -28.22 -27.15
CA ALA A 43 -37.37 -27.27 -27.19
C ALA A 43 -37.87 -25.98 -26.52
N GLN A 44 -37.41 -25.73 -25.30
CA GLN A 44 -37.52 -24.41 -24.72
C GLN A 44 -36.45 -23.59 -25.43
N ASP A 45 -36.91 -22.55 -26.11
CA ASP A 45 -36.07 -21.57 -26.79
C ASP A 45 -34.92 -21.18 -25.84
N VAL A 46 -33.71 -21.47 -26.28
CA VAL A 46 -32.50 -21.02 -25.60
C VAL A 46 -32.46 -19.51 -25.77
N GLU A 47 -33.03 -18.79 -24.82
CA GLU A 47 -32.92 -17.34 -24.74
C GLU A 47 -31.42 -17.01 -24.70
N SER A 48 -30.96 -16.32 -25.75
CA SER A 48 -29.59 -15.88 -25.90
C SER A 48 -29.19 -15.07 -24.65
N PRO A 49 -28.00 -15.26 -24.07
CA PRO A 49 -27.57 -14.48 -22.91
C PRO A 49 -27.63 -13.00 -23.29
N LYS A 50 -28.50 -12.24 -22.63
CA LYS A 50 -28.53 -10.77 -22.74
C LYS A 50 -27.12 -10.27 -22.47
N THR A 51 -26.45 -9.79 -23.50
CA THR A 51 -25.15 -9.13 -23.41
C THR A 51 -25.24 -8.09 -22.30
N THR A 52 -24.51 -8.32 -21.21
CA THR A 52 -24.25 -7.30 -20.20
C THR A 52 -23.75 -6.05 -20.93
N PRO A 53 -24.18 -4.84 -20.54
CA PRO A 53 -23.63 -3.64 -21.14
C PRO A 53 -22.12 -3.69 -20.93
N THR A 54 -21.37 -3.76 -22.03
CA THR A 54 -19.91 -3.66 -22.00
C THR A 54 -19.52 -2.45 -21.16
N GLU A 55 -18.83 -2.70 -20.03
CA GLU A 55 -18.19 -1.76 -19.08
C GLU A 55 -17.61 -0.48 -19.73
N HIS A 56 -17.20 -0.60 -20.99
CA HIS A 56 -16.72 0.47 -21.85
C HIS A 56 -17.69 1.64 -22.07
N ARG A 57 -19.01 1.48 -21.84
CA ARG A 57 -20.02 2.49 -22.20
C ARG A 57 -20.34 3.53 -21.11
N LEU A 58 -20.00 3.30 -19.85
CA LEU A 58 -20.32 4.29 -18.80
C LEU A 58 -19.32 5.46 -18.83
N PRO A 59 -19.79 6.72 -18.76
CA PRO A 59 -18.93 7.88 -18.56
C PRO A 59 -18.08 7.72 -17.29
N GLN A 60 -16.87 8.27 -17.28
CA GLN A 60 -16.06 8.34 -16.06
C GLN A 60 -16.46 9.51 -15.20
N THR A 61 -16.46 9.31 -13.89
CA THR A 61 -16.50 10.41 -12.93
C THR A 61 -15.24 11.28 -13.04
N LEU A 62 -15.28 12.49 -12.50
CA LEU A 62 -14.09 13.35 -12.44
C LEU A 62 -12.94 12.68 -11.65
N THR A 63 -13.27 12.04 -10.52
CA THR A 63 -12.31 11.30 -9.69
C THR A 63 -11.61 10.19 -10.48
N GLU A 64 -12.37 9.37 -11.21
CA GLU A 64 -11.79 8.30 -12.06
C GLU A 64 -10.86 8.87 -13.14
N LYS A 65 -11.21 10.02 -13.73
CA LYS A 65 -10.35 10.68 -14.73
C LYS A 65 -9.06 11.21 -14.10
N ILE A 66 -9.15 11.86 -12.93
CA ILE A 66 -7.98 12.40 -12.21
C ILE A 66 -7.06 11.25 -11.82
N ILE A 67 -7.61 10.20 -11.21
CA ILE A 67 -6.83 9.03 -10.79
C ILE A 67 -6.19 8.35 -12.00
N GLN A 68 -6.93 8.15 -13.10
CA GLN A 68 -6.39 7.57 -14.33
C GLN A 68 -5.23 8.39 -14.90
N ARG A 69 -5.26 9.72 -14.77
CA ARG A 69 -4.18 10.59 -15.25
C ARG A 69 -2.85 10.35 -14.53
N TYR A 70 -2.90 9.96 -13.25
CA TYR A 70 -1.70 9.69 -12.42
C TYR A 70 -1.40 8.20 -12.27
N ALA A 71 -2.16 7.32 -12.92
CA ALA A 71 -1.95 5.88 -12.84
C ALA A 71 -0.76 5.45 -13.69
N VAL A 72 0.05 4.54 -13.15
CA VAL A 72 1.22 3.96 -13.83
C VAL A 72 1.00 2.46 -14.08
N GLY A 73 1.51 1.96 -15.20
CA GLY A 73 1.43 0.53 -15.55
C GLY A 73 0.05 0.03 -15.98
N LEU A 74 -0.85 0.91 -16.43
CA LEU A 74 -2.15 0.50 -16.97
C LEU A 74 -2.01 -0.17 -18.35
N SER A 75 -2.80 -1.23 -18.59
CA SER A 75 -2.91 -1.84 -19.91
C SER A 75 -3.46 -0.84 -20.94
N PRO A 76 -3.01 -0.90 -22.21
CA PRO A 76 -3.54 -0.03 -23.26
C PRO A 76 -5.06 -0.10 -23.35
N GLY A 77 -5.73 1.06 -23.30
CA GLY A 77 -7.19 1.17 -23.38
C GLY A 77 -7.95 0.84 -22.09
N LYS A 78 -7.27 0.47 -20.99
CA LYS A 78 -7.94 0.30 -19.68
C LYS A 78 -8.48 1.64 -19.20
N ARG A 79 -9.76 1.64 -18.82
CA ARG A 79 -10.41 2.75 -18.11
C ARG A 79 -10.44 2.42 -16.62
N VAL A 80 -10.01 3.37 -15.79
CA VAL A 80 -10.09 3.24 -14.34
C VAL A 80 -11.55 3.37 -13.90
N ARG A 81 -11.92 2.49 -12.97
CA ARG A 81 -13.25 2.37 -12.36
C ARG A 81 -13.12 2.29 -10.85
N SER A 82 -14.15 2.72 -10.14
CA SER A 82 -14.31 2.38 -8.72
C SER A 82 -14.16 0.86 -8.51
N GLY A 83 -13.35 0.46 -7.53
CA GLY A 83 -13.03 -0.94 -7.25
C GLY A 83 -11.77 -1.47 -7.94
N ASP A 84 -11.18 -0.73 -8.89
CA ASP A 84 -9.90 -1.12 -9.48
C ASP A 84 -8.75 -0.95 -8.46
N TYR A 85 -7.84 -1.93 -8.43
CA TYR A 85 -6.54 -1.82 -7.76
C TYR A 85 -5.50 -1.32 -8.76
N ILE A 86 -4.88 -0.19 -8.47
CA ILE A 86 -3.94 0.49 -9.37
C ILE A 86 -2.76 1.06 -8.60
N SER A 87 -1.65 1.28 -9.31
CA SER A 87 -0.52 2.05 -8.82
C SER A 87 -0.62 3.47 -9.36
N ILE A 88 -0.33 4.47 -8.51
CA ILE A 88 -0.33 5.88 -8.89
C ILE A 88 1.02 6.52 -8.58
N GLU A 89 1.37 7.53 -9.37
CA GLU A 89 2.46 8.44 -9.09
C GLU A 89 1.86 9.83 -8.78
N PRO A 90 1.80 10.24 -7.50
CA PRO A 90 1.18 11.50 -7.11
C PRO A 90 1.89 12.73 -7.72
N ALA A 91 1.13 13.81 -7.97
CA ALA A 91 1.72 15.07 -8.42
C ALA A 91 2.56 15.75 -7.34
N ALA A 92 2.03 15.79 -6.12
CA ALA A 92 2.66 16.39 -4.94
C ALA A 92 2.35 15.56 -3.69
N ILE A 93 3.23 15.62 -2.71
CA ILE A 93 3.19 14.88 -1.45
C ILE A 93 3.47 15.90 -0.35
N LEU A 94 2.44 16.25 0.42
CA LEU A 94 2.62 17.07 1.62
C LEU A 94 2.98 16.18 2.81
N THR A 95 4.00 16.57 3.55
CA THR A 95 4.25 16.09 4.90
C THR A 95 4.55 17.27 5.83
N HIS A 96 4.61 16.99 7.12
CA HIS A 96 4.73 18.00 8.17
C HIS A 96 5.73 17.55 9.23
N ASP A 97 5.56 17.89 10.51
CA ASP A 97 6.44 17.46 11.61
C ASP A 97 6.66 15.93 11.67
N ASN A 98 5.72 15.14 11.13
CA ASN A 98 5.86 13.70 10.91
C ASN A 98 6.96 13.30 9.91
N SER A 99 7.62 14.26 9.26
CA SER A 99 8.77 14.03 8.38
C SER A 99 9.93 13.37 9.11
N PHE A 100 10.10 13.64 10.41
CA PHE A 100 11.18 13.05 11.20
C PHE A 100 11.10 11.51 11.29
N PRO A 101 9.98 10.90 11.75
CA PRO A 101 9.85 9.45 11.74
C PRO A 101 9.83 8.86 10.32
N VAL A 102 9.26 9.57 9.33
CA VAL A 102 9.29 9.14 7.91
C VAL A 102 10.73 9.05 7.39
N ALA A 103 11.54 10.08 7.62
CA ALA A 103 12.96 10.10 7.26
C ALA A 103 13.75 8.98 7.95
N THR A 104 13.48 8.75 9.23
CA THR A 104 14.09 7.66 9.99
C THR A 104 13.77 6.31 9.37
N LYS A 105 12.49 6.08 9.01
CA LYS A 105 12.07 4.84 8.36
C LYS A 105 12.71 4.70 6.98
N PHE A 106 12.71 5.75 6.17
CA PHE A 106 13.35 5.79 4.86
C PHE A 106 14.81 5.33 4.92
N LEU A 107 15.59 5.89 5.84
CA LEU A 107 17.00 5.50 6.03
C LEU A 107 17.13 4.06 6.53
N SER A 108 16.26 3.61 7.45
CA SER A 108 16.30 2.24 7.98
C SER A 108 16.04 1.15 6.93
N MET A 109 15.33 1.49 5.85
CA MET A 109 15.09 0.59 4.71
C MET A 109 16.29 0.54 3.73
N GLY A 110 17.37 1.27 4.02
CA GLY A 110 18.54 1.37 3.14
C GLY A 110 18.36 2.34 1.98
N ALA A 111 17.30 3.16 1.98
CA ALA A 111 17.06 4.14 0.93
C ALA A 111 18.07 5.30 1.03
N THR A 112 18.69 5.63 -0.10
CA THR A 112 19.78 6.63 -0.16
C THR A 112 19.38 7.91 -0.88
N LYS A 113 18.34 7.86 -1.71
CA LYS A 113 17.91 8.97 -2.56
C LYS A 113 16.39 9.01 -2.71
N ILE A 114 15.81 10.21 -2.63
CA ILE A 114 14.40 10.44 -2.98
C ILE A 114 14.28 10.45 -4.50
N HIS A 115 13.32 9.71 -5.04
CA HIS A 115 13.16 9.54 -6.49
C HIS A 115 12.86 10.86 -7.21
N ARG A 116 11.88 11.63 -6.69
CA ARG A 116 11.43 12.93 -7.21
C ARG A 116 11.29 13.95 -6.07
N PRO A 117 12.38 14.62 -5.66
CA PRO A 117 12.36 15.58 -4.55
C PRO A 117 11.40 16.75 -4.75
N GLU A 118 11.12 17.12 -6.00
CA GLU A 118 10.20 18.18 -6.39
C GLU A 118 8.73 17.86 -6.08
N GLN A 119 8.36 16.59 -5.91
CA GLN A 119 7.02 16.21 -5.47
C GLN A 119 6.82 16.47 -3.98
N LEU A 120 7.89 16.55 -3.19
CA LEU A 120 7.79 16.59 -1.74
C LEU A 120 7.67 18.04 -1.26
N VAL A 121 6.62 18.29 -0.47
CA VAL A 121 6.41 19.55 0.25
C VAL A 121 6.48 19.25 1.74
N ILE A 122 7.34 19.97 2.46
CA ILE A 122 7.49 19.80 3.91
C ILE A 122 7.17 21.12 4.61
N ALA A 123 6.15 21.12 5.47
CA ALA A 123 5.73 22.29 6.23
C ALA A 123 5.63 21.99 7.73
N LEU A 124 6.37 22.71 8.57
CA LEU A 124 6.33 22.53 10.02
C LEU A 124 5.21 23.38 10.66
N ASP A 125 4.12 22.76 11.09
CA ASP A 125 2.89 23.48 11.47
C ASP A 125 2.11 22.92 12.69
N HIS A 126 2.44 21.75 13.25
CA HIS A 126 1.66 21.18 14.36
C HIS A 126 2.22 21.55 15.74
N ASP A 127 3.54 21.57 15.91
CA ASP A 127 4.20 21.74 17.22
C ASP A 127 5.05 23.03 17.26
N VAL A 128 4.52 24.10 16.68
CA VAL A 128 5.25 25.35 16.39
C VAL A 128 5.58 26.15 17.67
N GLN A 129 4.73 26.02 18.69
CA GLN A 129 4.88 26.74 19.97
C GLN A 129 5.89 26.07 20.91
N ASN A 130 6.23 24.81 20.66
CA ASN A 130 7.16 24.05 21.49
C ASN A 130 8.60 24.43 21.14
N THR A 131 9.20 25.26 21.97
CA THR A 131 10.58 25.72 21.82
C THR A 131 11.59 24.90 22.63
N SER A 132 11.20 23.71 23.11
CA SER A 132 12.13 22.81 23.79
C SER A 132 13.30 22.43 22.87
N GLU A 133 14.49 22.25 23.45
CA GLU A 133 15.69 21.86 22.71
C GLU A 133 15.48 20.58 21.89
N ALA A 134 14.75 19.62 22.44
CA ALA A 134 14.39 18.38 21.75
C ALA A 134 13.57 18.63 20.47
N ASN A 135 12.59 19.53 20.52
CA ASN A 135 11.78 19.87 19.35
C ASN A 135 12.57 20.65 18.30
N LEU A 136 13.40 21.61 18.74
CA LEU A 136 14.27 22.35 17.83
C LEU A 136 15.26 21.44 17.11
N LYS A 137 15.85 20.46 17.82
CA LYS A 137 16.72 19.44 17.24
C LYS A 137 15.98 18.55 16.24
N LYS A 138 14.72 18.21 16.51
CA LYS A 138 13.83 17.50 15.58
C LYS A 138 13.67 18.30 14.28
N TYR A 139 13.32 19.58 14.36
CA TYR A 139 13.16 20.46 13.19
C TYR A 139 14.44 20.63 12.38
N GLN A 140 15.57 20.86 13.05
CA GLN A 140 16.88 20.92 12.40
C GLN A 140 17.21 19.62 11.66
N SER A 141 16.84 18.47 12.23
CA SER A 141 17.06 17.17 11.59
C SER A 141 16.21 17.00 10.33
N ILE A 142 14.96 17.48 10.34
CA ILE A 142 14.08 17.46 9.16
C ILE A 142 14.63 18.39 8.08
N GLU A 143 15.06 19.59 8.45
CA GLU A 143 15.66 20.56 7.51
C GLU A 143 16.92 19.98 6.85
N ALA A 144 17.80 19.36 7.64
CA ALA A 144 19.00 18.71 7.15
C ALA A 144 18.67 17.56 6.18
N PHE A 145 17.62 16.78 6.48
CA PHE A 145 17.13 15.74 5.58
C PHE A 145 16.63 16.32 4.26
N ALA A 146 15.79 17.37 4.31
CA ALA A 146 15.26 18.05 3.13
C ALA A 146 16.40 18.56 2.22
N LYS A 147 17.36 19.28 2.80
CA LYS A 147 18.55 19.80 2.10
C LYS A 147 19.38 18.68 1.49
N LYS A 148 19.67 17.62 2.25
CA LYS A 148 20.47 16.47 1.80
C LYS A 148 19.85 15.78 0.58
N HIS A 149 18.53 15.69 0.53
CA HIS A 149 17.81 15.02 -0.55
C HIS A 149 17.30 15.96 -1.66
N GLY A 150 17.67 17.24 -1.62
CA GLY A 150 17.35 18.21 -2.68
C GLY A 150 15.89 18.65 -2.72
N VAL A 151 15.19 18.61 -1.57
CA VAL A 151 13.80 19.06 -1.46
C VAL A 151 13.78 20.59 -1.41
N THR A 152 13.22 21.22 -2.44
CA THR A 152 13.17 22.68 -2.56
C THR A 152 11.96 23.29 -1.86
N SER A 153 10.84 22.56 -1.78
CA SER A 153 9.59 23.02 -1.15
C SER A 153 9.62 22.78 0.36
N TRP A 154 10.47 23.55 1.05
CA TRP A 154 10.67 23.51 2.49
C TRP A 154 10.12 24.77 3.16
N TYR A 155 9.25 24.59 4.15
CA TYR A 155 8.60 25.67 4.89
C TYR A 155 8.84 25.50 6.39
N PRO A 156 9.61 26.40 7.03
CA PRO A 156 9.98 26.28 8.43
C PRO A 156 8.80 26.59 9.36
N ALA A 157 8.99 26.27 10.64
CA ALA A 157 8.06 26.55 11.72
C ALA A 157 7.65 28.05 11.70
N GLY A 158 6.35 28.31 11.70
CA GLY A 158 5.78 29.66 11.69
C GLY A 158 5.45 30.23 10.31
N ARG A 159 5.79 29.54 9.21
CA ARG A 159 5.35 29.97 7.86
C ARG A 159 3.82 29.89 7.70
N GLY A 160 3.17 28.88 8.26
CA GLY A 160 1.72 28.68 8.14
C GLY A 160 1.32 27.21 8.20
N ILE A 161 0.01 26.97 8.12
CA ILE A 161 -0.57 25.62 8.11
C ILE A 161 -0.27 24.95 6.76
N GLY A 162 0.17 23.69 6.77
CA GLY A 162 0.64 22.98 5.58
C GLY A 162 -0.38 22.92 4.45
N HIS A 163 -1.66 22.67 4.77
CA HIS A 163 -2.73 22.66 3.76
C HIS A 163 -2.97 24.03 3.12
N GLN A 164 -2.78 25.12 3.87
CA GLN A 164 -2.89 26.47 3.34
C GLN A 164 -1.71 26.78 2.40
N ILE A 165 -0.50 26.41 2.81
CA ILE A 165 0.73 26.54 2.01
C ILE A 165 0.59 25.80 0.67
N MET A 166 0.00 24.60 0.66
CA MET A 166 -0.22 23.84 -0.59
C MET A 166 -0.99 24.65 -1.64
N VAL A 167 -1.97 25.45 -1.20
CA VAL A 167 -2.79 26.28 -2.09
C VAL A 167 -2.09 27.59 -2.44
N GLU A 168 -1.55 28.30 -1.44
CA GLU A 168 -0.92 29.62 -1.63
C GLU A 168 0.33 29.57 -2.51
N GLU A 169 1.10 28.49 -2.43
CA GLU A 169 2.37 28.34 -3.13
C GLU A 169 2.23 27.54 -4.44
N GLY A 170 0.99 27.18 -4.83
CA GLY A 170 0.70 26.56 -6.12
C GLY A 170 1.10 25.08 -6.25
N HIS A 171 1.05 24.32 -5.14
CA HIS A 171 1.30 22.88 -5.14
C HIS A 171 0.04 22.02 -5.38
N ALA A 172 -1.15 22.63 -5.39
CA ALA A 172 -2.46 21.98 -5.48
C ALA A 172 -3.30 22.44 -6.69
#